data_AF-A0A3B1CNZ1-F1
#
_entry.id   AF-A0A3B1CNZ1-F1
#
_cell.length_a   1.000
_cell.length_b   1.000
_cell.length_c   1.000
_cell.angle_alpha   90.00
_cell.angle_beta   90.00
_cell.angle_gamma   90.00
#
_symmetry.space_group_name_H-M   'P 1'
#
loop_
_entity.id
_entity.type
_entity.pdbx_description
1 polymer ?
#
loop_
_entity_poly.entity_id
_entity_poly.type
_entity_poly.pdbx_seq_one_letter_code
_entity_poly.pdbx_strand_id
1 'polypeptide(L)'
;MKTYTPDKIRNVGLAAHSGAGKTSLAEAMLYDSKAINRLGSVIDGTTVMDHDPEEIKRAISISSSIASCEWNNHKINIIDTPETRT
;
A
#
# COMPACT_ATOMS: atom_id res chain seq x y z
N MET A 1 3.19 21.69 -5.09
CA MET A 1 2.74 20.65 -4.12
C MET A 1 1.64 21.26 -3.27
N LYS A 2 0.50 20.58 -3.10
CA LYS A 2 -0.52 21.01 -2.13
C LYS A 2 0.06 20.93 -0.72
N THR A 3 -0.06 22.00 0.05
CA THR A 3 0.32 22.02 1.46
C THR A 3 -0.88 21.55 2.29
N TYR A 4 -0.70 20.47 3.02
CA TYR A 4 -1.71 19.94 3.94
C TYR A 4 -1.40 20.42 5.35
N THR A 5 -2.41 20.93 6.04
CA THR A 5 -2.33 21.13 7.48
C THR A 5 -2.33 19.78 8.20
N PRO A 6 -1.77 19.67 9.42
CA PRO A 6 -1.68 18.39 10.13
C PRO A 6 -3.01 17.66 10.30
N ASP A 7 -4.12 18.38 10.46
CA ASP A 7 -5.47 17.81 10.58
C ASP A 7 -5.96 17.13 9.29
N LYS A 8 -5.37 17.47 8.14
CA LYS A 8 -5.67 16.92 6.81
C LYS A 8 -4.76 15.75 6.40
N ILE A 9 -3.83 15.34 7.26
CA ILE A 9 -2.97 14.18 7.03
C ILE A 9 -3.53 12.98 7.79
N ARG A 10 -3.60 11.84 7.12
CA ARG A 10 -3.99 10.55 7.70
C ARG A 10 -2.89 9.53 7.43
N ASN A 11 -2.35 8.94 8.49
CA ASN A 11 -1.43 7.81 8.37
C ASN A 11 -2.22 6.54 8.68
N VAL A 12 -2.25 5.60 7.74
CA VAL A 12 -3.04 4.37 7.82
C VAL A 12 -2.08 3.20 7.70
N GLY A 13 -1.99 2.38 8.76
CA GLY A 13 -1.22 1.13 8.74
C GLY A 13 -2.13 -0.05 8.46
N LEU A 14 -1.73 -0.94 7.56
CA LEU A 14 -2.42 -2.18 7.26
C LEU A 14 -1.72 -3.33 7.99
N ALA A 15 -2.38 -3.92 8.99
CA ALA A 15 -1.83 -4.99 9.81
C ALA A 15 -2.82 -6.17 9.88
N ALA A 16 -2.35 -7.35 9.50
CA ALA A 16 -3.11 -8.60 9.43
C ALA A 16 -2.16 -9.77 9.16
N HIS A 17 -2.63 -11.01 9.38
CA HIS A 17 -1.90 -12.23 9.09
C HIS A 17 -1.47 -12.35 7.62
N SER A 18 -0.51 -13.25 7.35
CA SER A 18 -0.05 -13.55 5.99
C SER A 18 -1.21 -13.98 5.10
N GLY A 19 -1.28 -13.43 3.88
CA GLY A 19 -2.33 -13.77 2.91
C GLY A 19 -3.70 -13.12 3.16
N ALA A 20 -3.85 -12.26 4.17
CA ALA A 20 -5.11 -11.54 4.43
C ALA A 20 -5.46 -10.44 3.40
N GLY A 21 -4.58 -10.19 2.41
CA GLY A 21 -4.83 -9.23 1.33
C GLY A 21 -4.49 -7.78 1.66
N LYS A 22 -3.58 -7.52 2.61
CA LYS A 22 -3.14 -6.15 2.99
C LYS A 22 -2.61 -5.36 1.79
N THR A 23 -1.66 -5.93 1.07
CA THR A 23 -1.03 -5.31 -0.11
C THR A 23 -2.03 -5.10 -1.24
N SER A 24 -2.95 -6.06 -1.44
CA SER A 24 -4.04 -5.91 -2.40
C SER A 24 -5.02 -4.79 -2.03
N LEU A 25 -5.29 -4.59 -0.74
CA LEU A 25 -6.09 -3.47 -0.25
C LEU A 25 -5.35 -2.14 -0.46
N ALA A 26 -4.05 -2.09 -0.17
CA ALA A 26 -3.23 -0.90 -0.44
C ALA A 26 -3.27 -0.50 -1.92
N GLU A 27 -3.09 -1.47 -2.82
CA GLU A 27 -3.23 -1.28 -4.27
C GLU A 27 -4.62 -0.75 -4.66
N ALA A 28 -5.68 -1.33 -4.10
CA ALA A 28 -7.04 -0.89 -4.37
C ALA A 28 -7.28 0.56 -3.92
N MET A 29 -6.76 0.96 -2.74
CA MET A 29 -6.84 2.34 -2.25
C MET A 29 -6.10 3.32 -3.17
N LEU A 30 -4.93 2.93 -3.68
CA LEU A 30 -4.16 3.76 -4.63
C LEU A 30 -4.88 3.87 -5.98
N TYR A 31 -5.49 2.79 -6.45
CA TYR A 31 -6.21 2.77 -7.72
C TYR A 31 -7.48 3.63 -7.65
N ASP A 32 -8.29 3.47 -6.59
CA ASP A 32 -9.55 4.20 -6.41
C ASP A 32 -9.31 5.71 -6.22
N SER A 33 -8.23 6.07 -5.52
CA SER A 33 -7.78 7.47 -5.40
C SER A 33 -7.13 8.04 -6.67
N LYS A 34 -7.02 7.23 -7.74
CA LYS A 34 -6.36 7.58 -9.02
C LYS A 34 -4.88 7.95 -8.86
N ALA A 35 -4.24 7.50 -7.79
CA ALA A 35 -2.79 7.65 -7.61
C ALA A 35 -2.01 6.73 -8.56
N ILE A 36 -2.61 5.61 -8.96
CA ILE A 36 -2.08 4.68 -9.95
C ILE A 36 -3.13 4.42 -11.04
N ASN A 37 -2.69 4.16 -12.27
CA ASN A 37 -3.57 4.01 -13.44
C ASN A 37 -4.03 2.56 -13.68
N ARG A 38 -3.45 1.60 -12.97
CA ARG A 38 -3.75 0.17 -13.09
C ARG A 38 -3.72 -0.44 -11.71
N LEU A 39 -4.66 -1.34 -11.44
CA LEU A 39 -4.62 -2.19 -10.25
C LEU A 39 -3.58 -3.30 -10.42
N GLY A 40 -2.57 -3.33 -9.55
CA GLY A 40 -1.56 -4.39 -9.51
C GLY A 40 -2.06 -5.66 -8.82
N SER A 41 -1.31 -6.74 -9.01
CA SER A 41 -1.56 -8.06 -8.43
C SER A 41 -0.31 -8.54 -7.71
N VAL A 42 -0.49 -8.97 -6.45
CA VAL A 42 0.59 -9.55 -5.62
C VAL A 42 1.10 -10.85 -6.24
N ILE A 43 0.18 -11.67 -6.77
CA ILE A 43 0.49 -12.95 -7.40
C ILE A 43 1.34 -12.75 -8.66
N ASP A 44 1.02 -11.71 -9.43
CA ASP A 44 1.74 -11.39 -10.67
C ASP A 44 2.98 -10.52 -10.42
N GLY A 45 3.25 -10.11 -9.18
CA GLY A 45 4.36 -9.22 -8.83
C GLY A 45 4.27 -7.84 -9.48
N THR A 46 3.05 -7.34 -9.69
CA THR A 46 2.79 -6.11 -10.45
C THR A 46 2.26 -4.96 -9.58
N THR A 47 2.26 -5.14 -8.27
CA THR A 47 1.90 -4.09 -7.31
C THR A 47 2.95 -2.98 -7.35
N VAL A 48 2.54 -1.77 -6.98
CA VAL A 48 3.42 -0.61 -6.84
C VAL A 48 4.09 -0.62 -5.46
N MET A 49 3.60 -1.44 -4.52
CA MET A 49 4.14 -1.55 -3.17
C MET A 49 5.28 -2.57 -3.04
N ASP A 50 5.32 -3.61 -3.87
CA ASP A 50 6.34 -4.67 -3.81
C ASP A 50 7.43 -4.39 -4.86
N HIS A 51 8.60 -3.90 -4.41
CA HIS A 51 9.74 -3.61 -5.27
C HIS A 51 10.91 -4.57 -5.08
N ASP A 52 10.91 -5.35 -3.99
CA ASP A 52 11.98 -6.32 -3.73
C ASP A 52 11.74 -7.62 -4.52
N PRO A 53 12.73 -8.11 -5.30
CA PRO A 53 12.63 -9.40 -5.97
C PRO A 53 12.29 -10.57 -5.05
N GLU A 54 12.69 -10.53 -3.77
CA GLU A 54 12.30 -11.54 -2.79
C GLU A 54 10.82 -11.45 -2.41
N GLU A 55 10.27 -10.25 -2.27
CA GLU A 55 8.85 -10.03 -1.99
C GLU A 55 8.00 -10.55 -3.15
N ILE A 56 8.39 -10.22 -4.39
CA ILE A 56 7.74 -10.72 -5.61
C ILE A 56 7.82 -12.25 -5.68
N LYS A 57 9.00 -12.83 -5.46
CA LYS A 57 9.20 -14.28 -5.53
C LYS A 57 8.39 -15.04 -4.48
N ARG A 58 8.21 -14.46 -3.29
CA ARG A 58 7.52 -15.09 -2.17
C ARG A 58 6.05 -14.70 -2.09
N ALA A 59 5.61 -13.71 -2.87
CA ALA A 59 4.27 -13.12 -2.82
C ALA A 59 3.85 -12.66 -1.40
N ILE A 60 4.82 -12.18 -0.61
CA ILE A 60 4.62 -11.65 0.76
C ILE A 60 5.46 -10.39 0.94
N SER A 61 4.96 -9.43 1.73
CA SER A 61 5.72 -8.24 2.13
C SER A 61 6.75 -8.61 3.21
N ILE A 62 8.02 -8.28 2.96
CA ILE A 62 9.16 -8.51 3.85
C ILE A 62 9.53 -7.22 4.57
N SER A 63 9.39 -6.09 3.87
CA SER A 63 9.67 -4.74 4.33
C SER A 63 8.38 -3.92 4.44
N SER A 64 8.43 -2.81 5.21
CA SER A 64 7.32 -1.87 5.23
C SER A 64 7.43 -0.95 4.02
N SER A 65 6.37 -0.88 3.21
CA SER A 65 6.29 0.04 2.07
C SER A 65 5.31 1.17 2.38
N ILE A 66 5.60 2.35 1.83
CA ILE A 66 4.79 3.56 2.04
C ILE A 66 4.36 4.09 0.68
N ALA A 67 3.05 4.26 0.50
CA ALA A 67 2.51 5.04 -0.62
C ALA A 67 1.62 6.17 -0.10
N SER A 68 1.43 7.18 -0.93
CA SER A 68 0.58 8.32 -0.59
C SER A 68 -0.43 8.60 -1.69
N CYS A 69 -1.68 8.89 -1.29
CA CYS A 69 -2.72 9.32 -2.21
C CYS A 69 -3.54 10.49 -1.65
N GLU A 70 -4.30 11.15 -2.52
CA GLU A 70 -5.26 12.18 -2.14
C GLU A 70 -6.67 11.61 -2.14
N TRP A 71 -7.41 11.81 -1.06
CA TRP A 71 -8.82 11.43 -0.99
C TRP A 71 -9.62 12.46 -0.21
N ASN A 72 -10.74 12.94 -0.77
CA ASN A 72 -11.61 13.93 -0.14
C ASN A 72 -10.86 15.14 0.48
N ASN A 73 -9.89 15.69 -0.25
CA ASN A 73 -9.02 16.80 0.20
C ASN A 73 -8.17 16.50 1.45
N HIS A 74 -7.88 15.22 1.70
CA HIS A 74 -6.92 14.77 2.70
C HIS A 74 -5.77 14.04 2.02
N LYS A 75 -4.58 14.16 2.61
CA LYS A 75 -3.43 13.34 2.24
C LYS A 75 -3.45 12.07 3.08
N ILE A 76 -3.53 10.92 2.41
CA ILE A 76 -3.46 9.61 3.05
C ILE A 76 -2.08 9.02 2.77
N ASN A 77 -1.36 8.65 3.82
CA ASN A 77 -0.15 7.85 3.74
C ASN A 77 -0.51 6.42 4.18
N ILE A 78 -0.41 5.48 3.25
CA ILE A 78 -0.68 4.07 3.46
C ILE A 78 0.66 3.40 3.79
N ILE A 79 0.69 2.68 4.90
CA ILE A 79 1.84 1.90 5.37
C ILE A 79 1.43 0.44 5.27
N ASP A 80 1.94 -0.25 4.26
CA ASP A 80 1.80 -1.70 4.18
C ASP A 80 2.88 -2.33 5.04
N THR A 81 2.49 -3.24 5.95
CA THR A 81 3.40 -3.78 6.96
C THR A 81 3.78 -5.22 6.67
N PRO A 82 5.02 -5.64 7.01
CA PRO A 82 5.50 -7.00 6.78
C PRO A 82 4.57 -8.05 7.36
N GLU A 83 4.49 -9.17 6.65
CA GLU A 83 3.70 -10.30 7.11
C GLU A 83 4.42 -11.06 8.22
N THR A 84 3.71 -11.33 9.32
CA THR A 84 4.21 -12.23 10.38
C THR A 84 3.95 -13.67 9.96
N ARG A 85 5.01 -14.48 9.87
CA ARG A 85 4.91 -15.95 9.84
C ARG A 85 4.71 -16.45 11.27
N THR A 86 3.51 -16.91 11.59
CA THR A 86 3.27 -17.85 12.71
C THR A 86 3.32 -19.27 12.20
#